data_AF-A0A814VKV5-F1
#
_entry.id   AF-A0A814VKV5-F1
#
_cell.length_a   1.000
_cell.length_b   1.000
_cell.length_c   1.000
_cell.angle_alpha   90.00
_cell.angle_beta   90.00
_cell.angle_gamma   90.00
#
_symmetry.space_group_name_H-M   'P 1'
#
loop_
_entity.id
_entity.type
_entity.pdbx_description
1 polymer ?
#
loop_
_entity_poly.entity_id
_entity_poly.type
_entity_poly.pdbx_seq_one_letter_code
_entity_poly.pdbx_strand_id
1 'polypeptide(L)'
;MSTEKMSVKGKYIVDKCGRVRIFRGINGVLKYFPWYPYKAPDPPLLDSNYMSNLRDWGFNVIRLGTMWAGAEPVEGQYNETYLLKLKEIIELANNYNIYIFHDMHQDLLTSALKGLDNLSGYDGIPLWLFKKFKPCVDNNKFTCPSKTGIKPCVKYPCPFQPGFDSNGNWFFNYFTSICSSGFQQLYKNQSGAIDSWSKFWVKIAETFGPYSNVLGYELINEPWFGDFYKDPFLLLPAKAGHENLLPVYDILNHAIRTVDTQSLLFYEPVTYGVFLHGPFLGTGIVTNSSIYLNLY
;
A
#
# COMPACT_ATOMS: atom_id res chain seq x y z
N MET A 1 -17.02 1.13 25.21
CA MET A 1 -17.40 2.33 24.43
C MET A 1 -17.49 1.88 23.00
N SER A 2 -18.63 2.07 22.33
CA SER A 2 -18.74 1.76 20.91
C SER A 2 -17.77 2.60 20.07
N THR A 3 -17.31 2.06 18.95
CA THR A 3 -16.50 2.82 17.99
C THR A 3 -17.32 3.95 17.35
N GLU A 4 -16.62 4.97 16.88
CA GLU A 4 -17.17 6.15 16.23
C GLU A 4 -16.17 6.73 15.24
N LYS A 5 -16.67 7.46 14.23
CA LYS A 5 -15.84 8.17 13.26
C LYS A 5 -14.95 9.21 13.94
N MET A 6 -13.77 9.39 13.37
CA MET A 6 -12.72 10.28 13.87
C MET A 6 -12.57 11.48 12.94
N SER A 7 -12.02 12.56 13.48
CA SER A 7 -11.67 13.76 12.72
C SER A 7 -10.27 14.23 13.07
N VAL A 8 -9.75 15.21 12.32
CA VAL A 8 -8.43 15.78 12.54
C VAL A 8 -8.56 17.22 13.00
N LYS A 9 -7.86 17.57 14.08
CA LYS A 9 -7.71 18.96 14.56
C LYS A 9 -6.22 19.29 14.69
N GLY A 10 -5.69 20.04 13.71
CA GLY A 10 -4.26 20.27 13.59
C GLY A 10 -3.53 18.94 13.38
N LYS A 11 -2.61 18.59 14.28
CA LYS A 11 -1.83 17.33 14.24
C LYS A 11 -2.45 16.16 15.02
N TYR A 12 -3.66 16.32 15.55
CA TYR A 12 -4.27 15.34 16.44
C TYR A 12 -5.49 14.68 15.78
N ILE A 13 -5.58 13.36 15.90
CA ILE A 13 -6.84 12.65 15.67
C ILE A 13 -7.71 12.84 16.92
N VAL A 14 -8.94 13.29 16.72
CA VAL A 14 -9.89 13.56 17.79
C VAL A 14 -11.24 12.89 17.53
N ASP A 15 -11.89 12.49 18.60
CA ASP A 15 -13.28 12.02 18.54
C ASP A 15 -14.29 13.18 18.54
N LYS A 16 -15.59 12.84 18.48
CA LYS A 16 -16.68 13.83 18.44
C LYS A 16 -16.74 14.77 19.65
N CYS A 17 -16.15 14.37 20.78
CA CYS A 17 -16.07 15.19 21.99
C CYS A 17 -14.79 16.05 22.02
N GLY A 18 -13.95 15.97 20.99
CA GLY A 18 -12.68 16.70 20.90
C GLY A 18 -11.56 16.08 21.72
N ARG A 19 -11.71 14.85 22.22
CA ARG A 19 -10.64 14.15 22.95
C ARG A 19 -9.61 13.63 21.96
N VAL A 20 -8.32 13.83 22.27
CA VAL A 20 -7.23 13.25 21.48
C VAL A 20 -7.26 11.72 21.61
N ARG A 21 -7.20 11.03 20.48
CA ARG A 21 -7.18 9.57 20.42
C ARG A 21 -5.80 9.09 19.98
N ILE A 22 -5.26 8.15 20.73
CA ILE A 22 -3.98 7.49 20.44
C ILE A 22 -4.30 6.09 19.96
N PHE A 23 -3.83 5.76 18.76
CA PHE A 23 -4.00 4.44 18.18
C PHE A 23 -2.72 3.63 18.35
N ARG A 24 -2.86 2.42 18.88
CA ARG A 24 -1.79 1.44 19.04
C ARG A 24 -2.33 0.11 18.56
N GLY A 25 -1.60 -0.54 17.68
CA GLY A 25 -2.15 -1.65 16.92
C GLY A 25 -1.10 -2.55 16.32
N ILE A 26 -1.59 -3.43 15.46
CA ILE A 26 -0.79 -4.39 14.71
C ILE A 26 -1.01 -4.20 13.21
N ASN A 27 -0.10 -4.77 12.42
CA ASN A 27 -0.32 -5.02 11.00
C ASN A 27 -1.06 -6.35 10.82
N GLY A 28 -2.17 -6.31 10.07
CA GLY A 28 -3.00 -7.45 9.73
C GLY A 28 -2.98 -7.70 8.23
N VAL A 29 -1.86 -8.20 7.69
CA VAL A 29 -1.64 -8.29 6.23
C VAL A 29 -1.32 -9.72 5.81
N LEU A 30 -2.10 -10.27 4.88
CA LEU A 30 -1.71 -11.46 4.11
C LEU A 30 -1.39 -11.05 2.68
N LYS A 31 -0.16 -11.34 2.24
CA LYS A 31 0.38 -10.85 0.96
C LYS A 31 0.12 -11.77 -0.24
N TYR A 32 -0.60 -12.87 -0.04
CA TYR A 32 -0.86 -13.89 -1.05
C TYR A 32 -2.23 -14.55 -0.91
N PHE A 33 -2.78 -14.99 -2.04
CA PHE A 33 -3.91 -15.92 -2.05
C PHE A 33 -3.53 -17.25 -1.38
N PRO A 34 -4.43 -17.87 -0.57
CA PRO A 34 -5.78 -17.40 -0.22
C PRO A 34 -5.74 -16.33 0.87
N TRP A 35 -6.21 -15.12 0.57
CA TRP A 35 -6.25 -14.03 1.55
C TRP A 35 -7.27 -14.30 2.65
N TYR A 36 -6.86 -14.03 3.90
CA TYR A 36 -7.66 -14.18 5.12
C TYR A 36 -8.43 -15.50 5.19
N PRO A 37 -7.77 -16.67 5.14
CA PRO A 37 -8.46 -17.93 5.38
C PRO A 37 -8.88 -18.02 6.85
N TYR A 38 -9.99 -18.69 7.16
CA TYR A 38 -10.44 -18.84 8.57
C TYR A 38 -9.39 -19.48 9.48
N LYS A 39 -8.52 -20.33 8.92
CA LYS A 39 -7.36 -20.92 9.59
C LYS A 39 -6.06 -20.28 9.06
N ALA A 40 -5.97 -18.95 9.15
CA ALA A 40 -4.74 -18.25 8.81
C ALA A 40 -3.65 -18.58 9.85
N PRO A 41 -2.40 -18.83 9.43
CA PRO A 41 -1.32 -19.13 10.36
C PRO A 41 -0.95 -17.92 11.22
N ASP A 42 -0.91 -16.71 10.65
CA ASP A 42 -0.69 -15.44 11.34
C ASP A 42 -0.91 -14.25 10.37
N PRO A 43 -1.61 -13.16 10.74
CA PRO A 43 -2.50 -13.05 11.90
C PRO A 43 -3.88 -13.67 11.63
N PRO A 44 -4.45 -14.44 12.59
CA PRO A 44 -5.76 -15.07 12.46
C PRO A 44 -6.88 -14.05 12.73
N LEU A 45 -7.05 -13.07 11.85
CA LEU A 45 -7.97 -11.94 12.04
C LEU A 45 -9.46 -12.31 12.12
N LEU A 46 -9.83 -13.55 11.78
CA LEU A 46 -11.20 -14.06 11.90
C LEU A 46 -11.40 -14.90 13.19
N ASP A 47 -10.37 -15.02 14.04
CA ASP A 47 -10.46 -15.68 15.34
C ASP A 47 -10.87 -14.69 16.43
N SER A 48 -11.99 -14.97 17.10
CA SER A 48 -12.51 -14.15 18.20
C SER A 48 -11.61 -14.16 19.44
N ASN A 49 -10.89 -15.25 19.69
CA ASN A 49 -9.91 -15.31 20.79
C ASN A 49 -8.73 -14.38 20.50
N TYR A 50 -8.27 -14.33 19.25
CA TYR A 50 -7.21 -13.42 18.83
C TYR A 50 -7.64 -11.96 19.01
N MET A 51 -8.86 -11.61 18.57
CA MET A 51 -9.41 -10.26 18.77
C MET A 51 -9.61 -9.90 20.24
N SER A 52 -10.03 -10.87 21.08
CA SER A 52 -10.10 -10.67 22.53
C SER A 52 -8.72 -10.39 23.12
N ASN A 53 -7.70 -11.15 22.73
CA ASN A 53 -6.34 -10.94 23.19
C ASN A 53 -5.80 -9.57 22.79
N LEU A 54 -6.02 -9.12 21.55
CA LEU A 54 -5.62 -7.79 21.11
C LEU A 54 -6.23 -6.69 21.99
N ARG A 55 -7.53 -6.79 22.28
CA ARG A 55 -8.21 -5.87 23.18
C ARG A 55 -7.62 -5.92 24.59
N ASP A 56 -7.40 -7.12 25.13
CA ASP A 56 -6.91 -7.31 26.49
C ASP A 56 -5.45 -6.84 26.66
N TRP A 57 -4.66 -6.85 25.58
CA TRP A 57 -3.33 -6.24 25.49
C TRP A 57 -3.37 -4.71 25.28
N GLY A 58 -4.55 -4.14 25.09
CA GLY A 58 -4.75 -2.70 24.93
C GLY A 58 -4.56 -2.19 23.49
N PHE A 59 -4.49 -3.07 22.50
CA PHE A 59 -4.53 -2.67 21.09
C PHE A 59 -5.94 -2.18 20.73
N ASN A 60 -6.00 -1.13 19.92
CA ASN A 60 -7.25 -0.49 19.52
C ASN A 60 -7.33 -0.16 18.02
N VAL A 61 -6.33 -0.58 17.22
CA VAL A 61 -6.37 -0.47 15.77
C VAL A 61 -5.68 -1.67 15.11
N ILE A 62 -6.13 -2.04 13.92
CA ILE A 62 -5.44 -2.95 13.00
C ILE A 62 -5.26 -2.22 11.67
N ARG A 63 -4.02 -2.22 11.16
CA ARG A 63 -3.71 -1.85 9.77
C ARG A 63 -4.01 -3.06 8.90
N LEU A 64 -5.16 -3.03 8.23
CA LEU A 64 -5.70 -4.19 7.51
C LEU A 64 -5.26 -4.17 6.05
N GLY A 65 -4.46 -5.17 5.66
CA GLY A 65 -3.98 -5.32 4.29
C GLY A 65 -5.13 -5.53 3.31
N THR A 66 -5.39 -4.55 2.49
CA THR A 66 -6.45 -4.54 1.48
C THR A 66 -5.81 -4.64 0.11
N MET A 67 -5.49 -5.86 -0.30
CA MET A 67 -4.82 -6.15 -1.57
C MET A 67 -5.70 -5.75 -2.75
N TRP A 68 -5.21 -4.89 -3.64
CA TRP A 68 -5.94 -4.53 -4.87
C TRP A 68 -6.14 -5.77 -5.76
N ALA A 69 -5.11 -6.60 -5.93
CA ALA A 69 -5.22 -7.89 -6.62
C ALA A 69 -6.27 -8.83 -6.00
N GLY A 70 -6.53 -8.73 -4.69
CA GLY A 70 -7.56 -9.50 -4.00
C GLY A 70 -8.96 -8.96 -4.24
N ALA A 71 -9.12 -7.63 -4.21
CA ALA A 71 -10.40 -6.96 -4.41
C ALA A 71 -10.86 -6.98 -5.87
N GLU A 72 -9.96 -6.83 -6.84
CA GLU A 72 -10.24 -6.74 -8.27
C GLU A 72 -9.30 -7.68 -9.07
N PRO A 73 -9.47 -9.00 -8.96
CA PRO A 73 -8.60 -9.97 -9.62
C PRO A 73 -8.73 -9.96 -11.15
N VAL A 74 -9.86 -9.46 -11.67
CA VAL A 74 -10.15 -9.25 -13.08
C VAL A 74 -10.67 -7.83 -13.24
N GLU A 75 -10.22 -7.13 -14.28
CA GLU A 75 -10.59 -5.72 -14.52
C GLU A 75 -12.11 -5.51 -14.50
N GLY A 76 -12.57 -4.60 -13.65
CA GLY A 76 -13.97 -4.27 -13.46
C GLY A 76 -14.82 -5.35 -12.77
N GLN A 77 -14.23 -6.48 -12.36
CA GLN A 77 -14.93 -7.57 -11.66
C GLN A 77 -14.38 -7.72 -10.24
N TYR A 78 -15.14 -7.22 -9.28
CA TYR A 78 -14.76 -7.27 -7.88
C TYR A 78 -15.04 -8.66 -7.27
N ASN A 79 -14.11 -9.11 -6.43
CA ASN A 79 -14.19 -10.37 -5.72
C ASN A 79 -15.04 -10.20 -4.45
N GLU A 80 -16.34 -10.42 -4.57
CA GLU A 80 -17.28 -10.27 -3.45
C GLU A 80 -16.98 -11.24 -2.29
N THR A 81 -16.39 -12.41 -2.55
CA THR A 81 -15.95 -13.32 -1.47
C THR A 81 -14.80 -12.74 -0.66
N TYR A 82 -13.86 -12.05 -1.31
CA TYR A 82 -12.78 -11.35 -0.62
C TYR A 82 -13.31 -10.15 0.18
N LEU A 83 -14.21 -9.36 -0.40
CA LEU A 83 -14.82 -8.23 0.29
C LEU A 83 -15.65 -8.67 1.51
N LEU A 84 -16.34 -9.81 1.41
CA LEU A 84 -17.06 -10.40 2.55
C LEU A 84 -16.11 -10.78 3.70
N LYS A 85 -14.93 -11.34 3.41
CA LYS A 85 -13.94 -11.64 4.46
C LYS A 85 -13.43 -10.38 5.15
N LEU A 86 -13.15 -9.31 4.40
CA LEU A 86 -12.76 -8.03 5.00
C LEU A 86 -13.89 -7.48 5.88
N LYS A 87 -15.14 -7.57 5.43
CA LYS A 87 -16.31 -7.21 6.21
C LYS A 87 -16.36 -7.98 7.53
N GLU A 88 -16.22 -9.31 7.49
CA GLU A 88 -16.22 -10.16 8.69
C GLU A 88 -15.13 -9.75 9.69
N ILE A 89 -13.92 -9.42 9.21
CA ILE A 89 -12.83 -8.90 10.05
C ILE A 89 -13.22 -7.56 10.68
N ILE A 90 -13.79 -6.63 9.90
CA ILE A 90 -14.20 -5.30 10.39
C ILE A 90 -15.29 -5.41 11.45
N GLU A 91 -16.31 -6.24 11.21
CA GLU A 91 -17.41 -6.46 12.14
C GLU A 91 -16.92 -7.14 13.42
N LEU A 92 -16.05 -8.15 13.31
CA LEU A 92 -15.45 -8.80 14.47
C LEU A 92 -14.60 -7.81 15.27
N ALA A 93 -13.70 -7.06 14.63
CA ALA A 93 -12.89 -6.04 15.29
C ALA A 93 -13.74 -4.99 16.01
N ASN A 94 -14.88 -4.61 15.41
CA ASN A 94 -15.81 -3.65 16.02
C ASN A 94 -16.39 -4.17 17.35
N ASN A 95 -16.70 -5.46 17.45
CA ASN A 95 -17.20 -6.08 18.69
C ASN A 95 -16.20 -5.97 19.85
N TYR A 96 -14.91 -5.82 19.54
CA TYR A 96 -13.83 -5.64 20.51
C TYR A 96 -13.34 -4.18 20.63
N ASN A 97 -14.05 -3.23 20.00
CA ASN A 97 -13.70 -1.81 19.94
C ASN A 97 -12.35 -1.52 19.29
N ILE A 98 -11.97 -2.35 18.31
CA ILE A 98 -10.75 -2.23 17.53
C ILE A 98 -11.10 -1.54 16.19
N TYR A 99 -10.38 -0.46 15.90
CA TYR A 99 -10.48 0.27 14.65
C TYR A 99 -9.75 -0.44 13.52
N ILE A 100 -10.20 -0.23 12.30
CA ILE A 100 -9.54 -0.67 11.08
C ILE A 100 -9.15 0.58 10.29
N PHE A 101 -7.92 0.64 9.80
CA PHE A 101 -7.68 1.41 8.57
C PHE A 101 -7.16 0.49 7.49
N HIS A 102 -7.71 0.68 6.29
CA HIS A 102 -7.39 -0.15 5.14
C HIS A 102 -6.08 0.32 4.54
N ASP A 103 -5.19 -0.62 4.30
CA ASP A 103 -3.90 -0.39 3.67
C ASP A 103 -3.90 -1.03 2.29
N MET A 104 -3.80 -0.24 1.22
CA MET A 104 -3.52 -0.82 -0.11
C MET A 104 -2.09 -1.31 -0.13
N HIS A 105 -1.94 -2.55 0.34
CA HIS A 105 -0.65 -3.15 0.54
C HIS A 105 -0.08 -3.65 -0.77
N GLN A 106 1.23 -3.45 -0.93
CA GLN A 106 2.02 -3.99 -2.02
C GLN A 106 3.46 -4.13 -1.53
N ASP A 107 4.14 -5.17 -2.01
CA ASP A 107 5.59 -5.20 -2.03
C ASP A 107 6.07 -5.56 -3.43
N LEU A 108 7.06 -4.82 -3.92
CA LEU A 108 7.59 -5.00 -5.28
C LEU A 108 6.53 -4.81 -6.36
N LEU A 109 5.52 -3.97 -6.10
CA LEU A 109 4.40 -3.61 -6.98
C LEU A 109 3.39 -4.73 -7.24
N THR A 110 3.84 -5.93 -7.63
CA THR A 110 2.97 -7.02 -8.10
C THR A 110 3.62 -8.39 -8.05
N SER A 111 2.80 -9.43 -7.96
CA SER A 111 3.24 -10.82 -7.97
C SER A 111 3.71 -11.27 -9.35
N ALA A 112 3.49 -10.48 -10.40
CA ALA A 112 4.04 -10.72 -11.74
C ALA A 112 5.58 -10.76 -11.77
N LEU A 113 6.25 -10.15 -10.79
CA LEU A 113 7.71 -10.20 -10.69
C LEU A 113 8.22 -11.54 -10.16
N LYS A 114 7.38 -12.29 -9.44
CA LYS A 114 7.78 -13.56 -8.84
C LYS A 114 8.24 -14.55 -9.90
N GLY A 115 9.47 -15.05 -9.76
CA GLY A 115 10.05 -16.04 -10.66
C GLY A 115 10.66 -15.46 -11.95
N LEU A 116 10.45 -14.18 -12.25
CA LEU A 116 11.21 -13.51 -13.32
C LEU A 116 12.65 -13.35 -12.84
N ASP A 117 13.61 -14.02 -13.48
CA ASP A 117 15.02 -14.02 -13.05
C ASP A 117 15.21 -14.31 -11.55
N ASN A 118 14.41 -15.25 -11.02
CA ASN A 118 14.37 -15.62 -9.60
C ASN A 118 14.03 -14.46 -8.63
N LEU A 119 13.42 -13.39 -9.12
CA LEU A 119 12.93 -12.32 -8.26
C LEU A 119 11.81 -12.82 -7.35
N SER A 120 11.75 -12.19 -6.19
CA SER A 120 10.59 -12.19 -5.30
C SER A 120 9.44 -11.38 -5.91
N GLY A 121 8.23 -11.67 -5.50
CA GLY A 121 7.06 -10.87 -5.85
C GLY A 121 5.91 -11.18 -4.91
N TYR A 122 5.23 -10.14 -4.46
CA TYR A 122 4.08 -10.20 -3.55
C TYR A 122 2.86 -9.66 -4.27
N ASP A 123 1.66 -10.06 -3.84
CA ASP A 123 0.48 -9.43 -4.40
C ASP A 123 0.47 -7.92 -4.05
N GLY A 124 -0.13 -7.13 -4.92
CA GLY A 124 -0.14 -5.67 -4.84
C GLY A 124 -1.14 -5.15 -5.87
N ILE A 125 -0.66 -4.51 -6.93
CA ILE A 125 -1.50 -4.21 -8.08
C ILE A 125 -1.90 -5.52 -8.81
N PRO A 126 -3.12 -5.58 -9.37
CA PRO A 126 -3.59 -6.76 -10.09
C PRO A 126 -2.74 -7.11 -11.32
N LEU A 127 -2.60 -8.41 -11.60
CA LEU A 127 -1.87 -8.90 -12.77
C LEU A 127 -2.44 -8.37 -14.10
N TRP A 128 -3.75 -8.18 -14.19
CA TRP A 128 -4.38 -7.67 -15.41
C TRP A 128 -3.93 -6.24 -15.73
N LEU A 129 -3.68 -5.42 -14.71
CA LEU A 129 -3.22 -4.04 -14.89
C LEU A 129 -1.75 -4.04 -15.31
N PHE A 130 -0.91 -4.79 -14.59
CA PHE A 130 0.51 -4.87 -14.90
C PHE A 130 0.76 -5.38 -16.32
N LYS A 131 -0.03 -6.34 -16.82
CA LYS A 131 0.04 -6.84 -18.21
C LYS A 131 -0.23 -5.76 -19.27
N LYS A 132 -0.91 -4.66 -18.92
CA LYS A 132 -1.16 -3.52 -19.82
C LYS A 132 -0.06 -2.48 -19.77
N PHE A 133 0.88 -2.57 -18.84
CA PHE A 133 2.02 -1.68 -18.81
C PHE A 133 2.91 -1.93 -20.02
N LYS A 134 3.49 -0.86 -20.54
CA LYS A 134 4.47 -0.95 -21.61
C LYS A 134 5.65 -1.77 -21.09
N PRO A 135 6.16 -2.72 -21.89
CA PRO A 135 7.41 -3.38 -21.59
C PRO A 135 8.49 -2.33 -21.35
N CYS A 136 9.41 -2.63 -20.43
CA CYS A 136 10.58 -1.77 -20.32
C CYS A 136 11.34 -1.78 -21.66
N VAL A 137 11.74 -0.61 -22.16
CA VAL A 137 12.52 -0.47 -23.40
C VAL A 137 13.90 0.05 -23.02
N ASP A 138 14.94 -0.60 -23.54
CA ASP A 138 16.32 -0.47 -23.08
C ASP A 138 17.18 0.42 -24.00
N ASN A 139 17.90 1.39 -23.42
CA ASN A 139 18.86 2.27 -24.09
C ASN A 139 20.32 2.12 -23.55
N ASN A 140 20.65 1.01 -22.88
CA ASN A 140 22.01 0.48 -22.71
C ASN A 140 23.07 1.26 -21.89
N LYS A 141 22.76 2.32 -21.13
CA LYS A 141 23.84 3.16 -20.57
C LYS A 141 24.45 2.80 -19.19
N PHE A 142 23.78 2.07 -18.28
CA PHE A 142 24.29 1.88 -16.90
C PHE A 142 23.86 0.60 -16.16
N THR A 143 23.90 -0.57 -16.79
CA THR A 143 23.30 -1.79 -16.21
C THR A 143 24.21 -3.01 -16.31
N CYS A 144 24.31 -3.79 -15.23
CA CYS A 144 24.93 -5.12 -15.28
C CYS A 144 24.10 -6.04 -16.19
N PRO A 145 24.73 -6.88 -17.04
CA PRO A 145 24.05 -8.03 -17.64
C PRO A 145 23.49 -8.93 -16.54
N SER A 146 22.27 -9.43 -16.71
CA SER A 146 21.75 -10.48 -15.81
C SER A 146 22.71 -11.68 -15.86
N LYS A 147 23.11 -12.19 -14.68
CA LYS A 147 23.98 -13.36 -14.55
C LYS A 147 23.33 -14.64 -15.09
N THR A 148 22.02 -14.64 -15.27
CA THR A 148 21.24 -15.79 -15.78
C THR A 148 20.96 -15.71 -17.28
N GLY A 149 21.37 -14.63 -17.95
CA GLY A 149 21.15 -14.43 -19.39
C GLY A 149 19.73 -14.03 -19.79
N ILE A 150 18.85 -13.70 -18.84
CA ILE A 150 17.46 -13.30 -19.10
C ILE A 150 17.39 -11.82 -19.53
N LYS A 151 17.04 -11.58 -20.79
CA LYS A 151 16.82 -10.25 -21.42
C LYS A 151 15.48 -9.61 -20.98
N PRO A 152 15.23 -8.32 -21.25
CA PRO A 152 16.05 -7.14 -21.01
C PRO A 152 15.59 -6.34 -19.77
N CYS A 153 14.55 -6.80 -19.04
CA CYS A 153 13.85 -5.98 -18.05
C CYS A 153 14.26 -6.15 -16.59
N VAL A 154 15.18 -7.06 -16.26
CA VAL A 154 15.61 -7.31 -14.87
C VAL A 154 17.00 -6.72 -14.60
N LYS A 155 17.27 -5.53 -15.13
CA LYS A 155 18.55 -4.83 -14.92
C LYS A 155 18.63 -4.28 -13.49
N TYR A 156 19.86 -4.19 -12.97
CA TYR A 156 20.16 -3.81 -11.59
C TYR A 156 21.34 -2.81 -11.54
N PRO A 157 21.40 -1.85 -10.60
CA PRO A 157 22.52 -0.90 -10.51
C PRO A 157 23.79 -1.61 -10.00
N CYS A 158 24.89 -1.52 -10.75
CA CYS A 158 26.20 -2.04 -10.32
C CYS A 158 26.73 -1.27 -9.09
N PRO A 159 27.36 -1.91 -8.09
CA PRO A 159 27.72 -3.34 -7.95
C PRO A 159 26.67 -4.21 -7.26
N PHE A 160 25.48 -3.68 -7.01
CA PHE A 160 24.42 -4.39 -6.30
C PHE A 160 23.81 -5.51 -7.16
N GLN A 161 23.15 -6.47 -6.51
CA GLN A 161 22.51 -7.63 -7.16
C GLN A 161 21.07 -7.77 -6.64
N PRO A 162 20.16 -8.32 -7.45
CA PRO A 162 18.81 -8.63 -7.00
C PRO A 162 18.83 -9.63 -5.84
N GLY A 163 17.82 -9.54 -4.99
CA GLY A 163 17.70 -10.36 -3.80
C GLY A 163 16.72 -11.51 -3.98
N PHE A 164 16.97 -12.60 -3.27
CA PHE A 164 16.10 -13.78 -3.23
C PHE A 164 15.40 -13.85 -1.87
N ASP A 165 14.14 -14.30 -1.86
CA ASP A 165 13.35 -14.45 -0.62
C ASP A 165 14.06 -15.29 0.45
N SER A 166 14.74 -16.37 0.03
CA SER A 166 15.39 -17.32 0.95
C SER A 166 16.53 -16.72 1.79
N ASN A 167 17.06 -15.55 1.41
CA ASN A 167 18.16 -14.89 2.10
C ASN A 167 17.76 -13.55 2.74
N GLY A 168 16.46 -13.22 2.80
CA GLY A 168 15.97 -11.98 3.42
C GLY A 168 16.26 -10.70 2.62
N ASN A 169 16.72 -10.84 1.38
CA ASN A 169 17.19 -9.73 0.55
C ASN A 169 16.15 -9.27 -0.48
N TRP A 170 14.91 -9.76 -0.42
CA TRP A 170 13.85 -9.52 -1.39
C TRP A 170 13.61 -8.03 -1.71
N PHE A 171 13.83 -7.13 -0.74
CA PHE A 171 13.63 -5.68 -0.93
C PHE A 171 14.55 -5.10 -2.02
N PHE A 172 15.71 -5.72 -2.27
CA PHE A 172 16.60 -5.29 -3.34
C PHE A 172 15.89 -5.33 -4.70
N ASN A 173 14.85 -6.16 -4.87
CA ASN A 173 14.12 -6.27 -6.13
C ASN A 173 13.38 -4.98 -6.54
N TYR A 174 13.17 -4.02 -5.62
CA TYR A 174 12.67 -2.68 -5.95
C TYR A 174 13.59 -1.93 -6.93
N PHE A 175 14.91 -2.13 -6.81
CA PHE A 175 15.89 -1.50 -7.68
C PHE A 175 15.93 -2.11 -9.08
N THR A 176 15.17 -3.18 -9.36
CA THR A 176 15.10 -3.70 -10.73
C THR A 176 14.43 -2.71 -11.66
N SER A 177 14.91 -2.64 -12.90
CA SER A 177 14.31 -1.74 -13.91
C SER A 177 12.84 -2.03 -14.15
N ILE A 178 12.40 -3.30 -14.10
CA ILE A 178 11.00 -3.67 -14.27
C ILE A 178 10.11 -3.16 -13.13
N CYS A 179 10.55 -3.28 -11.88
CA CYS A 179 9.81 -2.81 -10.72
C CYS A 179 9.73 -1.27 -10.75
N SER A 180 10.87 -0.61 -10.90
CA SER A 180 10.96 0.86 -10.95
C SER A 180 10.17 1.46 -12.11
N SER A 181 10.22 0.85 -13.30
CA SER A 181 9.41 1.27 -14.44
C SER A 181 7.92 1.01 -14.24
N GLY A 182 7.55 -0.09 -13.58
CA GLY A 182 6.17 -0.39 -13.23
C GLY A 182 5.55 0.67 -12.31
N PHE A 183 6.26 1.08 -11.27
CA PHE A 183 5.83 2.17 -10.39
C PHE A 183 5.67 3.48 -11.16
N GLN A 184 6.65 3.82 -12.01
CA GLN A 184 6.55 5.03 -12.81
C GLN A 184 5.33 5.03 -13.73
N GLN A 185 5.00 3.88 -14.31
CA GLN A 185 3.83 3.71 -15.17
C GLN A 185 2.52 3.83 -14.38
N LEU A 186 2.46 3.25 -13.17
CA LEU A 186 1.35 3.45 -12.24
C LEU A 186 1.12 4.96 -11.96
N TYR A 187 2.18 5.69 -11.61
CA TYR A 187 2.08 7.12 -11.28
C TYR A 187 1.81 8.06 -12.47
N LYS A 188 2.12 7.63 -13.70
CA LYS A 188 1.84 8.43 -14.92
C LYS A 188 0.52 8.06 -15.59
N ASN A 189 -0.37 7.37 -14.88
CA ASN A 189 -1.65 6.86 -15.41
C ASN A 189 -1.49 6.04 -16.69
N GLN A 190 -0.37 5.34 -16.87
CA GLN A 190 -0.15 4.55 -18.07
C GLN A 190 -1.22 3.46 -18.15
N SER A 191 -1.89 3.37 -19.28
CA SER A 191 -2.96 2.39 -19.53
C SER A 191 -4.16 2.53 -18.56
N GLY A 192 -4.41 3.75 -18.03
CA GLY A 192 -5.52 4.03 -17.12
C GLY A 192 -5.29 3.57 -15.68
N ALA A 193 -4.02 3.43 -15.27
CA ALA A 193 -3.67 2.89 -13.96
C ALA A 193 -4.26 3.67 -12.77
N ILE A 194 -4.18 5.00 -12.77
CA ILE A 194 -4.78 5.86 -11.73
C ILE A 194 -6.30 5.79 -11.79
N ASP A 195 -6.90 5.68 -12.98
CA ASP A 195 -8.35 5.58 -13.13
C ASP A 195 -8.88 4.30 -12.47
N SER A 196 -8.23 3.17 -12.73
CA SER A 196 -8.58 1.90 -12.10
C SER A 196 -8.24 1.89 -10.61
N TRP A 197 -7.16 2.53 -10.20
CA TRP A 197 -6.80 2.66 -8.79
C TRP A 197 -7.84 3.48 -8.01
N SER A 198 -8.34 4.55 -8.64
CA SER A 198 -9.43 5.36 -8.11
C SER A 198 -10.69 4.53 -7.95
N LYS A 199 -11.05 3.69 -8.95
CA LYS A 199 -12.20 2.79 -8.87
C LYS A 199 -12.08 1.77 -7.74
N PHE A 200 -10.90 1.18 -7.56
CA PHE A 200 -10.62 0.29 -6.44
C PHE A 200 -10.90 1.00 -5.11
N TRP A 201 -10.34 2.19 -4.91
CA TRP A 201 -10.54 2.94 -3.67
C TRP A 201 -11.98 3.39 -3.46
N VAL A 202 -12.68 3.80 -4.52
CA VAL A 202 -14.12 4.10 -4.48
C VAL A 202 -14.90 2.87 -4.02
N LYS A 203 -14.66 1.69 -4.59
CA LYS A 203 -15.33 0.45 -4.18
C LYS A 203 -15.07 0.11 -2.71
N ILE A 204 -13.83 0.21 -2.24
CA ILE A 204 -13.48 -0.03 -0.83
C ILE A 204 -14.18 0.98 0.09
N ALA A 205 -14.18 2.26 -0.27
CA ALA A 205 -14.81 3.32 0.52
C ALA A 205 -16.35 3.23 0.53
N GLU A 206 -16.99 2.91 -0.60
CA GLU A 206 -18.44 2.64 -0.68
C GLU A 206 -18.82 1.44 0.21
N THR A 207 -18.00 0.40 0.21
CA THR A 207 -18.31 -0.86 0.92
C THR A 207 -18.09 -0.72 2.42
N PHE A 208 -17.00 -0.07 2.85
CA PHE A 208 -16.55 -0.09 4.24
C PHE A 208 -16.61 1.28 4.95
N GLY A 209 -16.74 2.38 4.21
CA GLY A 209 -16.92 3.72 4.77
C GLY A 209 -18.07 3.85 5.77
N PRO A 210 -19.22 3.16 5.60
CA PRO A 210 -20.31 3.21 6.57
C PRO A 210 -20.00 2.66 7.98
N TYR A 211 -18.95 1.83 8.15
CA TYR A 211 -18.63 1.24 9.45
C TYR A 211 -17.96 2.27 10.38
N SER A 212 -18.45 2.37 11.61
CA SER A 212 -17.96 3.34 12.61
C SER A 212 -16.53 3.08 13.06
N ASN A 213 -16.05 1.83 13.00
CA ASN A 213 -14.69 1.45 13.33
C ASN A 213 -13.72 1.53 12.14
N VAL A 214 -14.19 1.87 10.94
CA VAL A 214 -13.28 2.20 9.83
C VAL A 214 -12.77 3.62 10.05
N LEU A 215 -11.51 3.69 10.47
CA LEU A 215 -10.75 4.91 10.76
C LEU A 215 -10.39 5.64 9.47
N GLY A 216 -10.01 4.92 8.42
CA GLY A 216 -9.55 5.53 7.18
C GLY A 216 -8.93 4.58 6.17
N TYR A 217 -8.30 5.19 5.17
CA TYR A 217 -7.68 4.53 4.02
C TYR A 217 -6.25 5.05 3.85
N GLU A 218 -5.29 4.15 3.86
CA GLU A 218 -3.90 4.41 3.48
C GLU A 218 -3.72 4.07 2.00
N LEU A 219 -3.45 5.10 1.21
CA LEU A 219 -3.62 5.05 -0.25
C LEU A 219 -2.67 4.07 -0.95
N ILE A 220 -1.49 3.82 -0.38
CA ILE A 220 -0.48 2.86 -0.83
C ILE A 220 0.54 2.61 0.28
N ASN A 221 0.87 1.35 0.54
CA ASN A 221 2.02 0.95 1.35
C ASN A 221 3.33 1.26 0.63
N GLU A 222 4.30 1.88 1.32
CA GLU A 222 5.70 2.03 0.93
C GLU A 222 5.90 2.35 -0.57
N PRO A 223 5.38 3.50 -1.05
CA PRO A 223 5.47 3.83 -2.46
C PRO A 223 6.93 4.02 -2.91
N TRP A 224 7.32 3.29 -3.96
CA TRP A 224 8.65 3.43 -4.56
C TRP A 224 8.77 4.74 -5.35
N PHE A 225 9.98 5.28 -5.47
CA PHE A 225 10.18 6.60 -6.08
C PHE A 225 10.00 6.66 -7.61
N GLY A 226 9.98 5.52 -8.31
CA GLY A 226 9.75 5.43 -9.76
C GLY A 226 10.97 5.04 -10.59
N ASP A 227 10.97 5.38 -11.88
CA ASP A 227 11.94 4.90 -12.88
C ASP A 227 13.23 5.73 -12.87
N PHE A 228 14.04 5.53 -11.83
CA PHE A 228 15.32 6.24 -11.66
C PHE A 228 16.38 5.91 -12.72
N TYR A 229 16.16 4.88 -13.53
CA TYR A 229 17.01 4.60 -14.69
C TYR A 229 16.80 5.62 -15.81
N LYS A 230 15.58 6.16 -15.92
CA LYS A 230 15.25 7.23 -16.89
C LYS A 230 15.43 8.60 -16.29
N ASP A 231 15.08 8.77 -15.02
CA ASP A 231 15.26 10.03 -14.30
C ASP A 231 15.96 9.80 -12.95
N PRO A 232 17.31 9.84 -12.90
CA PRO A 232 18.06 9.68 -11.67
C PRO A 232 17.74 10.74 -10.60
N PHE A 233 17.17 11.89 -10.99
CA PHE A 233 16.82 12.93 -10.02
C PHE A 233 15.65 12.55 -9.12
N LEU A 234 14.88 11.50 -9.45
CA LEU A 234 13.84 10.95 -8.57
C LEU A 234 14.37 10.51 -7.20
N LEU A 235 15.67 10.23 -7.10
CA LEU A 235 16.38 9.92 -5.85
C LEU A 235 16.66 11.15 -4.98
N LEU A 236 16.57 12.36 -5.54
CA LEU A 236 16.71 13.58 -4.75
C LEU A 236 15.52 13.71 -3.79
N PRO A 237 15.75 14.25 -2.58
CA PRO A 237 14.68 14.46 -1.63
C PRO A 237 13.54 15.29 -2.22
N ALA A 238 12.32 14.94 -1.80
CA ALA A 238 11.05 15.50 -2.26
C ALA A 238 10.71 15.36 -3.75
N LYS A 239 11.65 15.09 -4.66
CA LYS A 239 11.42 15.07 -6.11
C LYS A 239 10.33 14.05 -6.50
N ALA A 240 10.52 12.78 -6.14
CA ALA A 240 9.55 11.73 -6.44
C ALA A 240 8.21 11.94 -5.71
N GLY A 241 8.24 12.39 -4.45
CA GLY A 241 7.02 12.72 -3.72
C GLY A 241 6.19 13.80 -4.43
N HIS A 242 6.84 14.86 -4.90
CA HIS A 242 6.19 15.95 -5.62
C HIS A 242 5.72 15.58 -7.04
N GLU A 243 6.53 14.84 -7.81
CA GLU A 243 6.24 14.58 -9.22
C GLU A 243 5.43 13.31 -9.50
N ASN A 244 5.46 12.36 -8.57
CA ASN A 244 4.77 11.09 -8.70
C ASN A 244 3.65 10.94 -7.68
N LEU A 245 3.90 11.15 -6.38
CA LEU A 245 2.91 10.81 -5.35
C LEU A 245 1.85 11.88 -5.14
N LEU A 246 2.24 13.15 -4.96
CA LEU A 246 1.30 14.23 -4.63
C LEU A 246 0.15 14.36 -5.66
N PRO A 247 0.38 14.36 -6.99
CA PRO A 247 -0.71 14.43 -7.96
C PRO A 247 -1.63 13.21 -7.90
N VAL A 248 -1.07 12.01 -7.68
CA VAL A 248 -1.85 10.77 -7.55
C VAL A 248 -2.72 10.83 -6.31
N TYR A 249 -2.16 11.27 -5.17
CA TYR A 249 -2.88 11.41 -3.91
C TYR A 249 -4.02 12.41 -3.97
N ASP A 250 -3.86 13.52 -4.69
CA ASP A 250 -4.95 14.46 -4.94
C ASP A 250 -6.07 13.80 -5.75
N ILE A 251 -5.75 13.04 -6.80
CA ILE A 251 -6.76 12.33 -7.61
C ILE A 251 -7.50 11.28 -6.78
N LEU A 252 -6.77 10.43 -6.04
CA LEU A 252 -7.36 9.39 -5.21
C LEU A 252 -8.21 9.98 -4.08
N ASN A 253 -7.77 11.06 -3.44
CA ASN A 253 -8.55 11.79 -2.44
C ASN A 253 -9.88 12.27 -3.04
N HIS A 254 -9.85 12.97 -4.18
CA HIS A 254 -11.08 13.42 -4.83
C HIS A 254 -12.01 12.27 -5.18
N ALA A 255 -11.47 11.16 -5.69
CA ALA A 255 -12.26 9.97 -6.01
C ALA A 255 -12.95 9.39 -4.76
N ILE A 256 -12.21 9.13 -3.69
CA ILE A 256 -12.78 8.62 -2.42
C ILE A 256 -13.83 9.56 -1.86
N ARG A 257 -13.59 10.88 -1.91
CA ARG A 257 -14.50 11.89 -1.36
C ARG A 257 -15.83 12.00 -2.10
N THR A 258 -15.97 11.39 -3.28
CA THR A 258 -17.28 11.24 -3.94
C THR A 258 -18.25 10.33 -3.19
N VAL A 259 -17.72 9.42 -2.35
CA VAL A 259 -18.52 8.36 -1.69
C VAL A 259 -18.32 8.31 -0.17
N ASP A 260 -17.18 8.78 0.34
CA ASP A 260 -16.89 8.85 1.78
C ASP A 260 -16.20 10.17 2.14
N THR A 261 -16.91 11.04 2.86
CA THR A 261 -16.43 12.36 3.28
C THR A 261 -15.91 12.40 4.71
N GLN A 262 -15.98 11.29 5.46
CA GLN A 262 -15.74 11.26 6.90
C GLN A 262 -14.47 10.51 7.29
N SER A 263 -14.19 9.38 6.64
CA SER A 263 -13.04 8.55 7.01
C SER A 263 -11.72 9.25 6.70
N LEU A 264 -10.69 9.03 7.53
CA LEU A 264 -9.38 9.65 7.36
C LEU A 264 -8.66 9.12 6.11
N LEU A 265 -7.77 9.93 5.54
CA LEU A 265 -6.84 9.47 4.50
C LEU A 265 -5.42 9.53 5.06
N PHE A 266 -4.69 8.44 4.89
CA PHE A 266 -3.30 8.30 5.29
C PHE A 266 -2.44 8.28 4.04
N TYR A 267 -1.39 9.10 4.06
CA TYR A 267 -0.48 9.31 2.95
C TYR A 267 0.91 8.90 3.38
N GLU A 268 1.50 7.95 2.65
CA GLU A 268 2.88 7.56 2.89
C GLU A 268 3.83 8.38 2.04
N PRO A 269 5.06 8.61 2.53
CA PRO A 269 6.09 9.19 1.72
C PRO A 269 6.75 8.12 0.84
N VAL A 270 7.60 8.53 -0.10
CA VAL A 270 8.47 7.55 -0.79
C VAL A 270 9.30 6.75 0.22
N THR A 271 9.47 5.43 0.00
CA THR A 271 10.00 4.47 1.00
C THR A 271 11.35 4.86 1.63
N TYR A 272 12.25 5.56 0.91
CA TYR A 272 13.52 6.04 1.52
C TYR A 272 13.33 7.13 2.59
N GLY A 273 12.22 7.89 2.51
CA GLY A 273 11.89 8.96 3.45
C GLY A 273 11.61 8.46 4.87
N VAL A 274 11.31 7.16 5.02
CA VAL A 274 11.13 6.50 6.32
C VAL A 274 12.48 6.19 6.98
N PHE A 275 13.50 5.83 6.19
CA PHE A 275 14.82 5.43 6.68
C PHE A 275 15.79 6.60 6.94
N LEU A 276 15.55 7.77 6.32
CA LEU A 276 16.40 8.95 6.46
C LEU A 276 15.65 10.07 7.19
N HIS A 277 15.65 10.04 8.52
CA HIS A 277 15.12 11.15 9.33
C HIS A 277 15.98 12.41 9.18
N GLY A 278 15.41 13.48 8.62
CA GLY A 278 16.03 14.81 8.64
C GLY A 278 15.23 15.90 7.93
N PRO A 279 15.25 17.15 8.42
CA PRO A 279 14.52 18.29 7.82
C PRO A 279 15.02 18.69 6.41
N PHE A 280 16.12 18.11 5.95
CA PHE A 280 16.69 18.33 4.62
C PHE A 280 16.31 17.25 3.58
N LEU A 281 15.75 16.12 4.03
CA LEU A 281 15.36 14.99 3.19
C LEU A 281 13.84 14.76 3.25
N GLY A 282 13.09 15.86 3.13
CA GLY A 282 11.63 15.85 3.27
C GLY A 282 10.97 14.80 2.38
N THR A 283 9.94 14.16 2.93
CA THR A 283 9.07 13.14 2.31
C THR A 283 8.40 13.55 1.00
N GLY A 284 8.55 14.81 0.57
CA GLY A 284 7.92 15.39 -0.61
C GLY A 284 6.43 15.68 -0.46
N ILE A 285 5.86 15.44 0.73
CA ILE A 285 4.45 15.64 1.03
C ILE A 285 4.37 16.38 2.35
N VAL A 286 4.38 17.71 2.27
CA VAL A 286 3.94 18.55 3.39
C VAL A 286 2.51 18.97 3.06
N THR A 287 1.52 18.14 3.40
CA THR A 287 0.15 18.63 3.51
C THR A 287 -0.10 19.01 4.96
N ASN A 288 -0.77 20.15 5.20
CA ASN A 288 -1.07 20.67 6.55
C ASN A 288 -1.99 19.76 7.39
N SER A 289 -2.30 18.56 6.89
CA SER A 289 -3.23 17.58 7.44
C SER A 289 -2.71 16.13 7.37
N SER A 290 -1.44 15.90 7.01
CA SER A 290 -0.85 14.55 7.02
C SER A 290 -0.60 14.06 8.44
N ILE A 291 -1.21 12.93 8.81
CA ILE A 291 -0.92 12.19 10.04
C ILE A 291 -0.18 10.91 9.65
N TYR A 292 1.08 10.80 10.06
CA TYR A 292 1.85 9.57 9.94
C TYR A 292 1.57 8.71 11.17
N LEU A 293 0.97 7.54 10.97
CA LEU A 293 0.82 6.51 12.01
C LEU A 293 1.93 5.48 11.80
N ASN A 294 3.04 5.64 12.52
CA ASN A 294 4.03 4.57 12.64
C ASN A 294 3.44 3.52 13.60
N LEU A 295 2.99 2.39 13.05
CA LEU A 295 2.70 1.19 13.83
C LEU A 295 3.99 0.37 13.94
N TYR A 296 4.34 0.01 15.17
CA TYR A 296 5.51 -0.83 15.48
C TYR A 296 5.14 -2.31 15.49
#